data_AF-A0A3E0Q788-F1
#
_entry.id   AF-A0A3E0Q788-F1
#
_cell.length_a   1.000
_cell.length_b   1.000
_cell.length_c   1.000
_cell.angle_alpha   90.00
_cell.angle_beta   90.00
_cell.angle_gamma   90.00
#
_symmetry.space_group_name_H-M   'P 1'
#
loop_
_entity.id
_entity.type
_entity.pdbx_description
1 polymer ?
#
loop_
_entity_poly.entity_id
_entity_poly.type
_entity_poly.pdbx_seq_one_letter_code
_entity_poly.pdbx_strand_id
1 'polypeptide(L)'
;MTRTKTDTWPQAREYCRDVDEMFARNRAARRAIVSLRRCHPSQNCDFRSGYVQAYVDVAVGGSGEVPPVPPERYWKSCRRDPEGHREAADWFAGYAAGSQRALASTWHAYNQVPTSGSTAGCPTAGYCTENHGW
;
A
#
# COMPACT_ATOMS: atom_id res chain seq x y z
N MET A 1 -30.17 -33.11 36.67
CA MET A 1 -30.18 -32.20 35.49
C MET A 1 -28.79 -31.59 35.36
N THR A 2 -27.90 -32.20 34.58
CA THR A 2 -26.54 -31.71 34.37
C THR A 2 -26.46 -30.99 33.02
N ARG A 3 -26.34 -29.66 33.09
CA ARG A 3 -26.15 -28.77 31.94
C ARG A 3 -24.74 -28.98 31.38
N THR A 4 -24.62 -29.71 30.27
CA THR A 4 -23.37 -29.81 29.52
C THR A 4 -23.02 -28.46 28.93
N LYS A 5 -21.96 -27.84 29.45
CA LYS A 5 -21.34 -26.64 28.89
C LYS A 5 -20.71 -27.05 27.55
N THR A 6 -21.33 -26.67 26.44
CA THR A 6 -20.72 -26.83 25.11
C THR A 6 -19.48 -25.94 25.07
N ASP A 7 -18.30 -26.57 25.12
CA ASP A 7 -16.99 -25.94 25.00
C ASP A 7 -16.69 -25.59 23.53
N THR A 8 -17.68 -25.02 22.85
CA THR A 8 -17.56 -24.54 21.48
C THR A 8 -17.22 -23.08 21.57
N TRP A 9 -15.93 -22.76 21.44
CA TRP A 9 -15.50 -21.41 21.10
C TRP A 9 -16.33 -20.94 19.90
N PRO A 10 -16.92 -19.73 19.93
CA PRO A 10 -17.60 -19.21 18.76
C PRO A 10 -16.61 -19.26 17.62
N GLN A 11 -16.98 -19.91 16.51
CA GLN A 11 -16.13 -20.01 15.33
C GLN A 11 -15.61 -18.61 15.06
N ALA A 12 -14.29 -18.46 15.10
CA ALA A 12 -13.65 -17.18 14.83
C ALA A 12 -14.24 -16.69 13.51
N ARG A 13 -14.95 -15.55 13.58
CA ARG A 13 -15.47 -14.80 12.44
C ARG A 13 -14.52 -15.00 11.25
N GLU A 14 -15.05 -15.56 10.17
CA GLU A 14 -14.25 -15.91 9.01
C GLU A 14 -13.37 -14.72 8.62
N TYR A 15 -12.09 -15.02 8.36
CA TYR A 15 -11.17 -14.01 7.85
C TYR A 15 -11.78 -13.37 6.60
N CYS A 16 -11.95 -12.05 6.63
CA CYS A 16 -12.52 -11.30 5.51
C CYS A 16 -11.46 -10.37 4.93
N ARG A 17 -10.92 -10.76 3.77
CA ARG A 17 -9.92 -9.99 3.02
C ARG A 17 -10.37 -8.55 2.76
N ASP A 18 -11.65 -8.34 2.45
CA ASP A 18 -12.19 -7.03 2.10
C ASP A 18 -12.11 -6.04 3.27
N VAL A 19 -12.27 -6.54 4.51
CA VAL A 19 -12.18 -5.73 5.72
C VAL A 19 -10.73 -5.29 5.97
N ASP A 20 -9.77 -6.20 5.85
CA ASP A 20 -8.34 -5.88 6.01
C ASP A 20 -7.85 -4.93 4.92
N GLU A 21 -8.27 -5.16 3.68
CA GLU A 21 -7.96 -4.27 2.58
C GLU A 21 -8.54 -2.86 2.81
N MET A 22 -9.80 -2.76 3.27
CA MET A 22 -10.40 -1.49 3.68
C MET A 22 -9.55 -0.80 4.76
N PHE A 23 -9.11 -1.52 5.79
CA PHE A 23 -8.26 -0.95 6.84
C PHE A 23 -6.90 -0.49 6.30
N ALA A 24 -6.29 -1.25 5.41
CA ALA A 24 -5.03 -0.91 4.76
C ALA A 24 -5.14 0.35 3.92
N ARG A 25 -6.15 0.42 3.04
CA ARG A 25 -6.44 1.60 2.22
C ARG A 25 -6.63 2.84 3.10
N ASN A 26 -7.45 2.74 4.15
CA ASN A 26 -7.72 3.86 5.05
C ASN A 26 -6.48 4.33 5.81
N ARG A 27 -5.66 3.40 6.32
CA ARG A 27 -4.46 3.76 7.07
C ARG A 27 -3.37 4.33 6.15
N ALA A 28 -3.19 3.74 4.97
CA ALA A 28 -2.27 4.21 3.95
C ALA A 28 -2.62 5.63 3.50
N ALA A 29 -3.90 5.91 3.21
CA ALA A 29 -4.34 7.23 2.80
C ALA A 29 -4.05 8.32 3.85
N ARG A 30 -4.33 8.05 5.13
CA ARG A 30 -4.02 8.99 6.22
C ARG A 30 -2.52 9.27 6.32
N ARG A 31 -1.69 8.24 6.17
CA ARG A 31 -0.24 8.36 6.21
C ARG A 31 0.31 9.12 5.01
N ALA A 32 -0.25 8.88 3.83
CA ALA A 32 0.06 9.62 2.62
C ALA A 32 -0.18 11.12 2.82
N ILE A 33 -1.32 11.51 3.41
CA ILE A 33 -1.63 12.93 3.70
C ILE A 33 -0.58 13.56 4.64
N VAL A 34 -0.18 12.85 5.69
CA VAL A 34 0.85 13.34 6.62
C VAL A 34 2.21 13.49 5.91
N SER A 35 2.62 12.49 5.12
CA SER A 35 3.85 12.52 4.33
C SER A 35 3.84 13.66 3.31
N LEU A 36 2.73 13.81 2.59
CA LEU A 36 2.52 14.84 1.59
C LEU A 36 2.65 16.23 2.20
N ARG A 37 2.00 16.49 3.33
CA ARG A 37 2.09 17.80 4.01
C ARG A 37 3.53 18.14 4.40
N ARG A 38 4.34 17.14 4.75
CA ARG A 38 5.74 17.33 5.17
C ARG A 38 6.67 17.57 3.98
N CYS A 39 6.48 16.87 2.88
CA CYS A 39 7.43 16.87 1.75
C CYS A 39 6.97 17.70 0.55
N HIS A 40 5.68 17.95 0.45
CA HIS A 40 5.02 18.58 -0.69
C HIS A 40 3.88 19.52 -0.24
N PRO A 41 4.16 20.53 0.62
CA PRO A 41 3.11 21.32 1.29
C PRO A 41 2.22 22.14 0.34
N SER A 42 2.75 22.57 -0.81
CA SER A 42 2.11 23.52 -1.73
C SER A 42 1.65 22.92 -3.07
N GLN A 43 1.51 21.59 -3.15
CA GLN A 43 1.10 20.95 -4.41
C GLN A 43 -0.40 21.07 -4.68
N ASN A 44 -0.77 21.01 -5.97
CA ASN A 44 -2.15 21.07 -6.43
C ASN A 44 -2.97 19.81 -6.02
N CYS A 45 -4.29 19.87 -6.23
CA CYS A 45 -5.20 18.80 -5.83
C CYS A 45 -4.96 17.48 -6.59
N ASP A 46 -4.57 17.55 -7.86
CA ASP A 46 -4.30 16.39 -8.72
C ASP A 46 -3.08 15.61 -8.28
N PHE A 47 -1.97 16.32 -8.06
CA PHE A 47 -0.76 15.78 -7.48
C PHE A 47 -1.05 15.11 -6.13
N ARG A 48 -1.82 15.77 -5.27
CA ARG A 48 -2.22 15.19 -3.97
C ARG A 48 -3.00 13.90 -4.14
N SER A 49 -3.93 13.87 -5.07
CA SER A 49 -4.75 12.69 -5.37
C SER A 49 -3.87 11.53 -5.86
N GLY A 50 -2.96 11.79 -6.81
CA GLY A 50 -2.02 10.77 -7.31
C GLY A 50 -1.10 10.24 -6.21
N TYR A 51 -0.56 11.13 -5.38
CA TYR A 51 0.33 10.76 -4.27
C TYR A 51 -0.34 9.85 -3.24
N VAL A 52 -1.59 10.18 -2.88
CA VAL A 52 -2.38 9.36 -1.95
C VAL A 52 -2.72 8.02 -2.58
N GLN A 53 -3.11 8.00 -3.86
CA GLN A 53 -3.44 6.77 -4.56
C GLN A 53 -2.24 5.81 -4.60
N ALA A 54 -1.05 6.29 -4.95
CA ALA A 54 0.15 5.46 -4.98
C ALA A 54 0.48 4.82 -3.63
N TYR A 55 0.30 5.56 -2.53
CA TYR A 55 0.46 5.04 -1.18
C TYR A 55 -0.51 3.91 -0.87
N VAL A 56 -1.76 4.06 -1.29
CA VAL A 56 -2.79 3.04 -1.11
C VAL A 56 -2.45 1.80 -1.93
N ASP A 57 -2.11 1.99 -3.21
CA ASP A 57 -1.79 0.89 -4.13
C ASP A 57 -0.59 0.07 -3.62
N VAL A 58 0.49 0.73 -3.20
CA VAL A 58 1.66 0.05 -2.61
C VAL A 58 1.28 -0.68 -1.32
N ALA A 59 0.45 -0.08 -0.46
CA ALA A 59 0.06 -0.70 0.81
C ALA A 59 -0.82 -1.95 0.63
N VAL A 60 -1.58 -2.06 -0.47
CA VAL A 60 -2.38 -3.25 -0.81
C VAL A 60 -1.61 -4.26 -1.65
N GLY A 61 -0.30 -4.05 -1.88
CA GLY A 61 0.60 -4.99 -2.56
C GLY A 61 0.94 -4.63 -4.02
N GLY A 62 0.62 -3.41 -4.47
CA GLY A 62 1.05 -2.90 -5.76
C GLY A 62 2.56 -2.70 -5.84
N SER A 63 3.12 -2.78 -7.05
CA SER A 63 4.56 -2.60 -7.32
C SER A 63 5.03 -1.15 -7.10
N GLY A 64 4.10 -0.20 -7.12
CA GLY A 64 4.40 1.23 -7.15
C GLY A 64 4.76 1.75 -8.55
N GLU A 65 4.64 0.94 -9.59
CA GLU A 65 4.75 1.43 -10.96
C GLU A 65 3.61 2.40 -11.28
N VAL A 66 3.93 3.48 -11.98
CA VAL A 66 2.93 4.48 -12.39
C VAL A 66 1.99 3.80 -13.40
N PRO A 67 0.67 3.85 -13.20
CA PRO A 67 -0.25 3.23 -14.14
C PRO A 67 -0.16 3.91 -15.50
N PRO A 68 -0.38 3.17 -16.61
CA PRO A 68 -0.26 3.73 -17.96
C PRO A 68 -1.37 4.73 -18.31
N VAL A 69 -2.48 4.69 -17.58
CA VAL A 69 -3.68 5.51 -17.83
C VAL A 69 -4.11 6.17 -16.52
N PRO A 70 -4.45 7.47 -16.52
CA PRO A 70 -4.87 8.13 -15.29
C PRO A 70 -6.32 7.73 -14.93
N PRO A 71 -6.84 8.08 -13.75
CA PRO A 71 -8.22 7.75 -13.37
C PRO A 71 -9.29 8.34 -14.31
N GLU A 72 -10.47 7.71 -14.35
CA GLU A 72 -11.58 8.05 -15.27
C GLU A 72 -12.00 9.53 -15.25
N ARG A 73 -11.82 10.22 -14.12
CA ARG A 73 -12.11 11.65 -13.97
C ARG A 73 -11.45 12.53 -15.05
N TYR A 74 -10.33 12.09 -15.62
CA TYR A 74 -9.58 12.79 -16.67
C TYR A 74 -10.00 12.40 -18.09
N TRP A 75 -10.80 11.34 -18.26
CA TRP A 75 -11.14 10.80 -19.59
C TRP A 75 -12.37 11.47 -20.21
N LYS A 76 -13.13 12.20 -19.39
CA LYS A 76 -14.37 12.87 -19.80
C LYS A 76 -14.11 13.76 -21.01
N SER A 77 -15.06 13.83 -21.94
CA SER A 77 -14.90 14.61 -23.17
C SER A 77 -14.55 16.08 -22.91
N CYS A 78 -15.11 16.65 -21.83
CA CYS A 78 -14.83 18.03 -21.38
C CYS A 78 -13.47 18.23 -20.72
N ARG A 79 -12.64 17.18 -20.59
CA ARG A 79 -11.28 17.22 -20.04
C ARG A 79 -10.21 16.91 -21.09
N ARG A 80 -10.61 16.81 -22.37
CA ARG A 80 -9.70 16.64 -23.53
C ARG A 80 -9.16 17.97 -24.03
N ASP A 81 -8.82 18.84 -23.09
CA ASP A 81 -8.27 20.16 -23.32
C ASP A 81 -6.89 20.26 -22.64
N PRO A 82 -6.09 21.29 -22.96
CA PRO A 82 -4.76 21.45 -22.37
C PRO A 82 -4.75 21.49 -20.84
N GLU A 83 -5.81 21.99 -20.20
CA GLU A 83 -5.90 22.03 -18.74
C GLU A 83 -6.15 20.64 -18.17
N GLY A 84 -7.09 19.87 -18.72
CA GLY A 84 -7.32 18.48 -18.31
C GLY A 84 -6.09 17.58 -18.53
N HIS A 85 -5.33 17.81 -19.61
CA HIS A 85 -4.04 17.14 -19.81
C HIS A 85 -3.01 17.52 -18.75
N ARG A 86 -2.95 18.79 -18.35
CA ARG A 86 -2.06 19.26 -17.27
C ARG A 86 -2.47 18.66 -15.92
N GLU A 87 -3.75 18.64 -15.58
CA GLU A 87 -4.25 18.01 -14.35
C GLU A 87 -3.90 16.50 -14.30
N ALA A 88 -4.03 15.79 -15.43
CA ALA A 88 -3.63 14.39 -15.52
C ALA A 88 -2.11 14.21 -15.36
N ALA A 89 -1.30 15.10 -15.95
CA ALA A 89 0.15 15.10 -15.77
C ALA A 89 0.55 15.36 -14.31
N ASP A 90 -0.11 16.31 -13.65
CA ASP A 90 0.09 16.62 -12.24
C ASP A 90 -0.25 15.40 -11.35
N TRP A 91 -1.32 14.67 -11.70
CA TRP A 91 -1.67 13.42 -11.03
C TRP A 91 -0.59 12.35 -11.18
N PHE A 92 -0.07 12.14 -12.40
CA PHE A 92 1.01 11.18 -12.64
C PHE A 92 2.28 11.53 -11.86
N ALA A 93 2.66 12.82 -11.83
CA ALA A 93 3.79 13.30 -11.04
C ALA A 93 3.58 13.01 -9.54
N GLY A 94 2.36 13.25 -9.04
CA GLY A 94 1.96 12.91 -7.68
C GLY A 94 2.10 11.43 -7.39
N TYR A 95 1.61 10.58 -8.30
CA TYR A 95 1.66 9.13 -8.16
C TYR A 95 3.11 8.62 -8.06
N ALA A 96 3.97 9.06 -8.98
CA ALA A 96 5.38 8.67 -8.98
C ALA A 96 6.08 9.03 -7.65
N ALA A 97 5.87 10.26 -7.18
CA ALA A 97 6.46 10.73 -5.92
C ALA A 97 5.89 9.97 -4.69
N GLY A 98 4.59 9.68 -4.70
CA GLY A 98 3.92 8.92 -3.66
C GLY A 98 4.43 7.48 -3.57
N SER A 99 4.55 6.81 -4.72
CA SER A 99 5.06 5.45 -4.83
C SER A 99 6.49 5.34 -4.32
N GLN A 100 7.40 6.18 -4.82
CA GLN A 100 8.79 6.17 -4.38
C GLN A 100 8.89 6.32 -2.86
N ARG A 101 8.07 7.19 -2.27
CA ARG A 101 8.06 7.40 -0.83
C ARG A 101 7.43 6.24 -0.06
N ALA A 102 6.36 5.65 -0.57
CA ALA A 102 5.70 4.48 0.03
C ALA A 102 6.62 3.26 0.04
N LEU A 103 7.37 3.03 -1.04
CA LEU A 103 8.37 1.96 -1.15
C LEU A 103 9.59 2.20 -0.25
N ALA A 104 10.08 3.45 -0.17
CA ALA A 104 11.18 3.81 0.73
C ALA A 104 10.80 3.74 2.23
N SER A 105 9.53 3.54 2.53
CA SER A 105 9.04 3.38 3.90
C SER A 105 8.54 1.95 4.12
N THR A 106 8.35 1.57 5.37
CA THR A 106 7.89 0.22 5.76
C THR A 106 6.45 -0.08 5.33
N TRP A 107 5.81 0.78 4.54
CA TRP A 107 4.41 0.66 4.14
C TRP A 107 4.17 -0.33 3.00
N HIS A 108 5.19 -0.63 2.17
CA HIS A 108 5.08 -1.71 1.17
C HIS A 108 4.76 -3.07 1.79
N ALA A 109 5.15 -3.28 3.05
CA ALA A 109 4.88 -4.51 3.79
C ALA A 109 3.56 -4.49 4.58
N TYR A 110 2.73 -3.44 4.46
CA TYR A 110 1.60 -3.21 5.37
C TYR A 110 0.56 -4.34 5.38
N ASN A 111 0.13 -4.80 4.21
CA ASN A 111 -0.75 -5.96 4.05
C ASN A 111 0.00 -7.26 3.73
N GLN A 112 1.33 -7.27 3.82
CA GLN A 112 2.10 -8.48 3.58
C GLN A 112 2.17 -9.30 4.86
N VAL A 113 1.63 -10.53 4.80
CA VAL A 113 1.77 -11.48 5.89
C VAL A 113 3.14 -12.16 5.76
N PRO A 114 3.98 -12.17 6.81
CA PRO A 114 5.22 -12.92 6.81
C PRO A 114 4.95 -14.39 6.46
N THR A 115 5.53 -14.85 5.36
CA THR A 115 5.43 -16.25 4.94
C THR A 115 6.71 -16.97 5.35
N SER A 116 6.64 -18.26 5.67
CA SER A 116 7.78 -19.08 6.13
C SER A 116 8.98 -19.07 5.17
N GLY A 117 8.78 -18.75 3.89
CA GLY A 117 9.83 -18.56 2.88
C GLY A 117 10.31 -17.11 2.70
N SER A 118 9.63 -16.12 3.29
CA SER A 118 10.09 -14.74 3.35
C SER A 118 11.07 -14.58 4.51
N THR A 119 12.22 -15.22 4.41
CA THR A 119 13.39 -14.78 5.17
C THR A 119 13.78 -13.41 4.62
N ALA A 120 13.14 -12.35 5.12
CA ALA A 120 13.76 -11.03 5.11
C ALA A 120 15.14 -11.23 5.68
N GLY A 121 16.18 -11.05 4.84
CA GLY A 121 17.54 -11.40 5.16
C GLY A 121 17.87 -10.96 6.58
N CYS A 122 18.05 -11.92 7.49
CA CYS A 122 18.85 -11.67 8.66
C CYS A 122 20.18 -11.13 8.12
N PRO A 123 20.65 -9.93 8.51
CA PRO A 123 22.02 -9.57 8.26
C PRO A 123 22.88 -10.61 8.95
N THR A 124 23.47 -11.48 8.15
CA THR A 124 24.51 -12.47 8.49
C THR A 124 24.36 -13.06 9.88
N ALA A 125 23.66 -14.19 9.92
CA ALA A 125 23.96 -15.30 10.78
C ALA A 125 25.46 -15.41 11.10
N GLY A 126 25.87 -14.88 12.26
CA GLY A 126 27.12 -15.24 12.92
C GLY A 126 26.99 -16.59 13.60
N TYR A 127 26.59 -17.63 12.86
CA TYR A 127 26.61 -19.00 13.35
C TYR A 127 27.30 -19.92 12.35
N CYS A 128 28.52 -20.27 12.76
CA CYS A 128 29.40 -21.37 12.40
C CYS A 128 28.90 -22.34 11.33
N THR A 129 29.68 -22.46 10.26
CA THR A 129 29.63 -23.55 9.29
C THR A 129 29.84 -24.90 9.99
N GLU A 130 28.82 -25.75 9.99
CA GLU A 130 29.03 -27.20 10.14
C GLU A 130 29.57 -27.72 8.80
N ASN A 131 30.89 -27.96 8.74
CA ASN A 131 31.50 -28.73 7.67
C ASN A 131 31.27 -30.21 7.95
N HIS A 132 30.49 -30.86 7.09
CA HIS A 132 30.47 -32.32 6.94
C HIS A 132 31.38 -32.75 5.77
N GLY A 133 32.28 -33.71 6.04
CA GLY A 133 33.04 -34.53 5.06
C GLY A 133 34.46 -34.01 4.79
N TRP A 134 35.54 -34.79 4.88
CA TRP A 134 35.76 -36.24 5.03
C TRP A 134 36.91 -36.50 6.00
#